data_AF-A0A2V6B845-F1
#
_entry.id   AF-A0A2V6B845-F1
#
_cell.length_a   1.000
_cell.length_b   1.000
_cell.length_c   1.000
_cell.angle_alpha   90.00
_cell.angle_beta   90.00
_cell.angle_gamma   90.00
#
_symmetry.space_group_name_H-M   'P 1'
#
loop_
_entity.id
_entity.type
_entity.pdbx_description
1 polymer ?
#
loop_
_entity_poly.entity_id
_entity_poly.type
_entity_poly.pdbx_seq_one_letter_code
_entity_poly.pdbx_strand_id
1 'polypeptide(L)'
;MKMLRLLRRQRALLNCAPISHDRLADSSMRAAVARADDSDEFRNQQNFDRAVAELVHLIPIPPETAEWFSEKDLAVGSKWTWRKMARNPAVLAISIAVVVIAGVSVFQVLSGLNEFPGSATARKLLTVAASTRPVMLDPVSTEAETLSDLFFMKHGLEHYDVPAEFADFRTIGCRVFEDEESRRIAQIWLAEKRMQLFLFPAERNPKTGAVLRFPGWRYVHQEGWAGAVTERNGVCFMAALRGNEKDLASYISKTTAQ
;
A
#
# COMPACT_ATOMS: atom_id res chain seq x y z
N MET A 1 43.26 59.87 -13.00
CA MET A 1 42.30 58.77 -12.76
C MET A 1 42.77 57.99 -11.54
N LYS A 2 41.93 57.85 -10.50
CA LYS A 2 42.26 57.05 -9.32
C LYS A 2 41.94 55.58 -9.62
N MET A 3 42.94 54.71 -9.64
CA MET A 3 42.73 53.26 -9.73
C MET A 3 41.91 52.80 -8.52
N LEU A 4 40.76 52.17 -8.78
CA LEU A 4 39.95 51.53 -7.75
C LEU A 4 40.76 50.36 -7.19
N ARG A 5 41.37 50.56 -6.01
CA ARG A 5 42.13 49.53 -5.32
C ARG A 5 41.22 48.32 -5.06
N LEU A 6 41.58 47.17 -5.64
CA LEU A 6 40.89 45.91 -5.44
C LEU A 6 40.70 45.60 -3.94
N LEU A 7 39.50 45.11 -3.60
CA LEU A 7 39.18 44.63 -2.26
C LEU A 7 40.07 43.44 -1.91
N ARG A 8 40.36 43.23 -0.62
CA ARG A 8 41.30 42.21 -0.12
C ARG A 8 41.07 40.80 -0.69
N ARG A 9 39.80 40.43 -0.94
CA ARG A 9 39.43 39.14 -1.56
C ARG A 9 39.68 39.08 -3.07
N GLN A 10 39.59 40.18 -3.80
CA GLN A 10 39.88 40.23 -5.23
C GLN A 10 41.38 40.20 -5.51
N ARG A 11 42.22 40.76 -4.62
CA ARG A 11 43.69 40.64 -4.74
C ARG A 11 44.20 39.21 -4.66
N ALA A 12 43.48 38.31 -3.97
CA ALA A 12 43.85 36.91 -3.95
C ALA A 12 43.78 36.28 -5.36
N LEU A 13 42.84 36.74 -6.20
CA LEU A 13 42.66 36.26 -7.57
C LEU A 13 43.79 36.74 -8.51
N LEU A 14 44.48 37.83 -8.20
CA LEU A 14 45.64 38.30 -8.98
C LEU A 14 46.83 37.33 -8.90
N ASN A 15 46.92 36.53 -7.85
CA ASN A 15 48.03 35.60 -7.64
C ASN A 15 47.70 34.18 -8.13
N CYS A 16 46.57 34.00 -8.80
CA CYS A 16 46.15 32.71 -9.32
C CYS A 16 46.59 32.54 -10.78
N ALA A 17 46.83 31.29 -11.19
CA ALA A 17 47.01 30.90 -12.59
C ALA A 17 45.83 31.39 -13.46
N PRO A 18 46.01 31.55 -14.79
CA PRO A 18 44.98 32.09 -15.67
C PRO A 18 43.65 31.34 -15.52
N ILE A 19 42.56 32.09 -15.29
CA ILE A 19 41.26 31.52 -14.93
C ILE A 19 40.39 31.40 -16.18
N SER A 20 40.18 30.18 -16.67
CA SER A 20 39.22 29.92 -17.76
C SER A 20 37.78 29.96 -17.24
N HIS A 21 36.93 30.80 -17.84
CA HIS A 21 35.53 30.92 -17.45
C HIS A 21 34.75 29.59 -17.63
N ASP A 22 35.16 28.78 -18.61
CA ASP A 22 34.49 27.53 -18.99
C ASP A 22 34.65 26.38 -17.98
N ARG A 23 35.57 26.49 -17.01
CA ARG A 23 35.88 25.44 -16.03
C ARG A 23 35.42 25.75 -14.60
N LEU A 24 34.69 26.84 -14.39
CA LEU A 24 34.26 27.25 -13.06
C LEU A 24 32.96 26.54 -12.64
N ALA A 25 33.08 25.34 -12.09
CA ALA A 25 31.94 24.55 -11.60
C ALA A 25 31.19 25.24 -10.44
N ASP A 26 31.89 26.00 -9.61
CA ASP A 26 31.32 26.68 -8.44
C ASP A 26 30.72 28.05 -8.81
N SER A 27 29.47 28.30 -8.40
CA SER A 27 28.75 29.56 -8.63
C SER A 27 29.35 30.73 -7.86
N SER A 28 29.91 30.48 -6.66
CA SER A 28 30.54 31.51 -5.84
C SER A 28 31.84 32.03 -6.46
N MET A 29 32.61 31.11 -7.06
CA MET A 29 33.84 31.43 -7.78
C MET A 29 33.55 32.23 -9.05
N ARG A 30 32.51 31.85 -9.83
CA ARG A 30 32.06 32.63 -11.00
C ARG A 30 31.69 34.06 -10.63
N ALA A 31 30.93 34.26 -9.55
CA ALA A 31 30.54 35.58 -9.10
C ALA A 31 31.73 36.43 -8.61
N ALA A 32 32.75 35.80 -8.01
CA ALA A 32 33.96 36.49 -7.58
C ALA A 32 34.82 36.96 -8.76
N VAL A 33 34.97 36.13 -9.79
CA VAL A 33 35.70 36.47 -11.03
C VAL A 33 34.97 37.58 -11.78
N ALA A 34 33.66 37.48 -11.96
CA ALA A 34 32.87 38.51 -12.65
C ALA A 34 33.03 39.90 -12.01
N ARG A 35 33.06 39.98 -10.68
CA ARG A 35 33.28 41.26 -9.97
C ARG A 35 34.73 41.77 -10.05
N ALA A 36 35.69 40.89 -10.31
CA ALA A 36 37.09 41.27 -10.45
C ALA A 36 37.40 41.72 -11.88
N ASP A 37 36.67 41.19 -12.87
CA ASP A 37 36.83 41.53 -14.29
C ASP A 37 36.49 42.98 -14.61
N ASP A 38 35.65 43.63 -13.79
CA ASP A 38 35.39 45.08 -13.87
C ASP A 38 36.62 45.95 -13.53
N SER A 39 37.73 45.36 -13.06
CA SER A 39 38.98 46.07 -12.75
C SER A 39 40.02 45.90 -13.85
N ASP A 40 40.52 47.03 -14.36
CA ASP A 40 41.62 47.07 -15.33
C ASP A 40 42.89 46.35 -14.84
N GLU A 41 43.15 46.38 -13.52
CA GLU A 41 44.31 45.73 -12.90
C GLU A 41 44.24 44.20 -13.04
N PHE A 42 43.06 43.62 -12.80
CA PHE A 42 42.84 42.18 -12.92
C PHE A 42 42.88 41.71 -14.37
N ARG A 43 42.30 42.48 -15.30
CA ARG A 43 42.34 42.18 -16.73
C ARG A 43 43.76 42.21 -17.30
N ASN A 44 44.55 43.21 -16.92
CA ASN A 44 45.94 43.31 -17.36
C ASN A 44 46.81 42.16 -16.84
N GLN A 45 46.63 41.78 -15.57
CA GLN A 45 47.34 40.64 -14.99
C GLN A 45 46.97 39.31 -15.68
N GLN A 46 45.67 39.03 -15.87
CA GLN A 46 45.22 37.82 -16.58
C GLN A 46 45.73 37.75 -18.02
N ASN A 47 45.82 38.89 -18.72
CA ASN A 47 46.37 38.94 -20.07
C ASN A 47 47.88 38.68 -20.09
N PHE A 48 48.62 39.23 -19.13
CA PHE A 48 50.04 38.94 -18.96
C PHE A 48 50.27 37.45 -18.67
N ASP A 49 49.53 36.88 -17.71
CA ASP A 49 49.64 35.47 -17.34
C ASP A 49 49.29 34.54 -18.49
N ARG A 50 48.29 34.90 -19.33
CA ARG A 50 47.96 34.14 -20.54
C ARG A 50 49.08 34.18 -21.58
N ALA A 51 49.69 35.35 -21.79
CA ALA A 51 50.82 35.47 -22.72
C ALA A 51 52.05 34.69 -22.24
N VAL A 52 52.31 34.69 -20.93
CA VAL A 52 53.38 33.87 -20.33
C VAL A 52 53.06 32.37 -20.48
N ALA A 53 51.81 31.96 -20.24
CA ALA A 53 51.40 30.57 -20.42
C ALA A 53 51.56 30.10 -21.87
N GLU A 54 51.16 30.92 -22.85
CA GLU A 54 51.36 30.64 -24.27
C GLU A 54 52.85 30.51 -24.61
N LEU A 55 53.70 31.40 -24.08
CA LEU A 55 55.15 31.31 -24.27
C LEU A 55 55.74 30.02 -23.67
N VAL A 56 55.31 29.64 -22.45
CA VAL A 56 55.76 28.40 -21.80
C VAL A 56 55.34 27.17 -22.61
N HIS A 57 54.15 27.17 -23.21
CA HIS A 57 53.69 26.08 -24.07
C HIS A 57 54.52 25.91 -25.35
N LEU A 58 55.25 26.92 -25.79
CA LEU A 58 56.16 26.84 -26.94
C LEU A 58 57.51 26.20 -26.58
N ILE A 59 57.83 26.05 -25.29
CA ILE A 59 59.08 25.42 -24.84
C ILE A 59 58.87 23.90 -24.89
N PRO A 60 59.60 23.16 -25.75
CA PRO A 60 59.46 21.72 -25.84
C PRO A 60 59.91 21.08 -24.53
N ILE A 61 59.06 20.22 -23.96
CA ILE A 61 59.39 19.47 -22.75
C ILE A 61 60.42 18.40 -23.13
N PRO A 62 61.59 18.35 -22.46
CA PRO A 62 62.57 17.32 -22.74
C PRO A 62 61.99 15.94 -22.41
N PRO A 63 62.23 14.93 -23.27
CA PRO A 63 61.58 13.61 -23.16
C PRO A 63 61.87 12.90 -21.83
N GLU A 64 62.98 13.25 -21.17
CA GLU A 64 63.37 12.74 -19.85
C GLU A 64 62.42 13.13 -18.71
N THR A 65 61.64 14.21 -18.86
CA THR A 65 60.72 14.71 -17.82
C THR A 65 59.24 14.52 -18.17
N ALA A 66 58.93 14.07 -19.39
CA ALA A 66 57.55 13.89 -19.86
C ALA A 66 56.75 12.89 -19.00
N GLU A 67 57.41 11.85 -18.48
CA GLU A 67 56.80 10.87 -17.58
C GLU A 67 56.33 11.50 -16.25
N TRP A 68 57.03 12.52 -15.75
CA TRP A 68 56.67 13.20 -14.49
C TRP A 68 55.46 14.11 -14.61
N PHE A 69 55.09 14.50 -15.84
CA PHE A 69 53.93 15.36 -16.12
C PHE A 69 52.68 14.58 -16.57
N SER A 70 52.82 13.31 -16.96
CA SER A 70 51.69 12.49 -17.43
C SER A 70 50.73 12.06 -16.31
N GLU A 71 51.13 12.13 -15.04
CA GLU A 71 50.37 11.58 -13.92
C GLU A 71 49.44 12.58 -13.23
N LYS A 72 49.47 13.85 -13.64
CA LYS A 72 48.62 14.91 -13.08
C LYS A 72 47.55 15.34 -14.07
N ASP A 73 46.73 14.40 -14.49
CA ASP A 73 45.37 14.72 -14.91
C ASP A 73 44.61 15.24 -13.67
N LEU A 74 44.64 16.56 -13.56
CA LEU A 74 43.97 17.39 -12.58
C LEU A 74 42.48 17.04 -12.53
N ALA A 75 42.11 16.27 -11.49
CA ALA A 75 40.78 16.19 -10.89
C ALA A 75 39.60 16.44 -11.84
N VAL A 76 39.43 15.58 -12.85
CA VAL A 76 38.16 15.47 -13.56
C VAL A 76 37.12 15.08 -12.50
N GLY A 77 36.15 15.97 -12.29
CA GLY A 77 35.08 15.80 -11.32
C GLY A 77 34.53 14.37 -11.34
N SER A 78 34.76 13.66 -10.24
CA SER A 78 34.38 12.27 -10.04
C SER A 78 32.89 12.12 -10.38
N LYS A 79 32.62 11.55 -11.55
CA LYS A 79 31.27 11.22 -11.99
C LYS A 79 30.68 10.32 -10.92
N TRP A 80 29.66 10.82 -10.25
CA TRP A 80 28.90 10.14 -9.22
C TRP A 80 28.51 8.72 -9.68
N THR A 81 29.32 7.74 -9.27
CA THR A 81 29.16 6.34 -9.67
C THR A 81 28.03 5.70 -8.88
N TRP A 82 26.90 5.47 -9.54
CA TRP A 82 25.76 4.69 -9.02
C TRP A 82 26.19 3.35 -8.39
N ARG A 83 27.29 2.74 -8.88
CA ARG A 83 27.90 1.54 -8.31
C ARG A 83 28.40 1.67 -6.86
N LYS A 84 28.83 2.87 -6.41
CA LYS A 84 29.21 3.10 -5.00
C LYS A 84 27.99 3.22 -4.09
N MET A 85 26.87 3.72 -4.61
CA MET A 85 25.63 3.87 -3.85
C MET A 85 24.95 2.51 -3.60
N ALA A 86 24.98 1.60 -4.57
CA ALA A 86 24.47 0.23 -4.42
C ALA A 86 25.32 -0.67 -3.50
N ARG A 87 26.59 -0.30 -3.24
CA ARG A 87 27.47 -0.99 -2.27
C ARG A 87 27.41 -0.43 -0.86
N ASN A 88 26.61 0.62 -0.63
CA ASN A 88 26.43 1.15 0.71
C ASN A 88 25.40 0.27 1.44
N PRO A 89 25.78 -0.40 2.55
CA PRO A 89 24.86 -1.26 3.30
C PRO A 89 23.61 -0.51 3.78
N ALA A 90 23.70 0.80 4.02
CA ALA A 90 22.55 1.63 4.38
C ALA A 90 21.52 1.75 3.24
N VAL A 91 21.98 1.88 1.99
CA VAL A 91 21.08 2.00 0.82
C VAL A 91 20.39 0.67 0.53
N LEU A 92 21.11 -0.45 0.70
CA LEU A 92 20.52 -1.79 0.61
C LEU A 92 19.44 -1.99 1.67
N ALA A 93 19.71 -1.64 2.93
CA ALA A 93 18.73 -1.74 4.00
C ALA A 93 17.46 -0.92 3.73
N ILE A 94 17.62 0.33 3.27
CA ILE A 94 16.49 1.20 2.90
C ILE A 94 15.70 0.58 1.73
N SER A 95 16.37 0.05 0.72
CA SER A 95 15.70 -0.57 -0.42
C SER A 95 14.86 -1.79 -0.02
N ILE A 96 15.39 -2.65 0.86
CA ILE A 96 14.67 -3.82 1.37
C ILE A 96 13.46 -3.36 2.20
N ALA A 97 13.64 -2.37 3.07
CA ALA A 97 12.54 -1.84 3.89
C ALA A 97 11.40 -1.29 3.02
N VAL A 98 11.72 -0.53 1.96
CA VAL A 98 10.72 -0.02 1.01
C VAL A 98 9.98 -1.16 0.31
N VAL A 99 10.70 -2.20 -0.12
CA VAL A 99 10.07 -3.38 -0.77
C VAL A 99 9.13 -4.11 0.19
N VAL A 100 9.53 -4.30 1.46
CA VAL A 100 8.68 -4.94 2.47
C VAL A 100 7.43 -4.11 2.74
N ILE A 101 7.57 -2.79 2.91
CA ILE A 101 6.43 -1.88 3.13
C ILE A 101 5.48 -1.93 1.93
N ALA A 102 6.01 -1.83 0.70
CA ALA A 102 5.21 -1.90 -0.52
C ALA A 102 4.48 -3.25 -0.64
N GLY A 103 5.17 -4.35 -0.33
CA GLY A 103 4.58 -5.70 -0.33
C GLY A 103 3.43 -5.82 0.68
N VAL A 104 3.63 -5.34 1.91
CA VAL A 104 2.59 -5.35 2.95
C VAL A 104 1.41 -4.45 2.55
N SER A 105 1.67 -3.25 2.01
CA SER A 105 0.60 -2.35 1.55
C SER A 105 -0.23 -2.97 0.42
N VAL A 106 0.42 -3.58 -0.57
CA VAL A 106 -0.28 -4.28 -1.67
C VAL A 106 -1.10 -5.45 -1.14
N PHE A 107 -0.53 -6.26 -0.25
CA PHE A 107 -1.24 -7.35 0.40
C PHE A 107 -2.45 -6.87 1.20
N GLN A 108 -2.31 -5.77 1.94
CA GLN A 108 -3.38 -5.20 2.75
C GLN A 108 -4.50 -4.63 1.87
N VAL A 109 -4.17 -3.99 0.75
CA VAL A 109 -5.17 -3.49 -0.22
C VAL A 109 -5.89 -4.65 -0.89
N LEU A 110 -5.18 -5.69 -1.34
CA LEU A 110 -5.80 -6.89 -1.92
C LEU A 110 -6.70 -7.63 -0.92
N SER A 111 -6.26 -7.72 0.34
CA SER A 111 -7.05 -8.32 1.41
C SER A 111 -8.29 -7.47 1.72
N GLY A 112 -8.14 -6.14 1.77
CA GLY A 112 -9.22 -5.19 1.98
C GLY A 112 -10.27 -5.20 0.87
N LEU A 113 -9.89 -5.52 -0.38
CA LEU A 113 -10.84 -5.67 -1.48
C LEU A 113 -11.73 -6.93 -1.36
N ASN A 114 -11.25 -7.95 -0.65
CA ASN A 114 -12.04 -9.15 -0.32
C ASN A 114 -12.80 -9.00 1.01
N GLU A 115 -12.48 -7.97 1.80
CA GLU A 115 -13.17 -7.63 3.04
C GLU A 115 -14.45 -6.87 2.69
N PHE A 116 -15.60 -7.37 3.15
CA PHE A 116 -16.90 -6.70 3.00
C PHE A 116 -17.45 -6.37 4.39
N PRO A 117 -18.35 -5.37 4.52
CA PRO A 117 -18.91 -5.01 5.81
C PRO A 117 -19.65 -6.21 6.41
N GLY A 118 -19.25 -6.62 7.63
CA GLY A 118 -19.70 -7.86 8.27
C GLY A 118 -18.86 -9.12 7.99
N SER A 119 -17.75 -9.05 7.25
CA SER A 119 -16.84 -10.21 7.03
C SER A 119 -16.26 -10.76 8.33
N ALA A 120 -15.91 -9.88 9.27
CA ALA A 120 -15.37 -10.26 10.58
C ALA A 120 -16.42 -11.02 11.41
N THR A 121 -17.66 -10.55 11.41
CA THR A 121 -18.79 -11.24 12.06
C THR A 121 -19.07 -12.58 11.38
N ALA A 122 -19.11 -12.62 10.04
CA ALA A 122 -19.31 -13.85 9.28
C ALA A 122 -18.22 -14.91 9.60
N ARG A 123 -16.95 -14.49 9.66
CA ARG A 123 -15.82 -15.32 10.10
C ARG A 123 -16.05 -15.90 11.50
N LYS A 124 -16.35 -15.06 12.49
CA LYS A 124 -16.70 -15.52 13.85
C LYS A 124 -17.84 -16.54 13.84
N LEU A 125 -18.88 -16.31 13.03
CA LEU A 125 -20.01 -17.22 12.90
C LEU A 125 -19.63 -18.57 12.26
N LEU A 126 -18.65 -18.62 11.37
CA LEU A 126 -18.11 -19.89 10.85
C LEU A 126 -17.38 -20.68 11.96
N THR A 127 -16.65 -20.02 12.86
CA THR A 127 -16.08 -20.68 14.05
C THR A 127 -17.17 -21.19 15.00
N VAL A 128 -18.26 -20.42 15.18
CA VAL A 128 -19.45 -20.90 15.90
C VAL A 128 -20.07 -22.09 15.18
N ALA A 129 -20.15 -22.08 13.85
CA ALA A 129 -20.70 -23.18 13.07
C ALA A 129 -19.92 -24.48 13.28
N ALA A 130 -18.59 -24.38 13.30
CA ALA A 130 -17.68 -25.50 13.53
C ALA A 130 -17.82 -26.11 14.93
N SER A 131 -18.13 -25.29 15.94
CA SER A 131 -18.30 -25.72 17.34
C SER A 131 -19.74 -26.09 17.72
N THR A 132 -20.73 -25.76 16.87
CA THR A 132 -22.15 -25.99 17.17
C THR A 132 -22.51 -27.46 17.07
N ARG A 133 -23.17 -27.97 18.12
CA ARG A 133 -23.70 -29.34 18.21
C ARG A 133 -25.23 -29.34 18.14
N PRO A 134 -25.88 -30.42 17.66
CA PRO A 134 -27.35 -30.50 17.52
C PRO A 134 -28.14 -30.29 18.80
N VAL A 135 -27.57 -30.69 19.93
CA VAL A 135 -28.18 -30.53 21.25
C VAL A 135 -28.39 -29.06 21.65
N MET A 136 -27.69 -28.11 21.03
CA MET A 136 -27.79 -26.68 21.36
C MET A 136 -28.88 -25.95 20.57
N LEU A 137 -29.71 -26.66 19.79
CA LEU A 137 -30.78 -26.09 18.97
C LEU A 137 -32.14 -26.43 19.56
N ASP A 138 -33.08 -25.50 19.42
CA ASP A 138 -34.49 -25.81 19.63
C ASP A 138 -34.94 -26.70 18.46
N PRO A 139 -35.42 -27.93 18.72
CA PRO A 139 -35.82 -28.85 17.66
C PRO A 139 -37.08 -28.32 16.98
N VAL A 140 -36.92 -27.87 15.74
CA VAL A 140 -38.00 -27.33 14.91
C VAL A 140 -37.79 -27.90 13.50
N SER A 141 -38.66 -28.83 13.12
CA SER A 141 -38.64 -29.44 11.79
C SER A 141 -39.76 -28.88 10.95
N THR A 142 -39.47 -27.76 10.29
CA THR A 142 -40.37 -27.09 9.36
C THR A 142 -39.58 -26.72 8.09
N GLU A 143 -40.24 -26.05 7.15
CA GLU A 143 -39.56 -25.42 6.01
C GLU A 143 -38.85 -24.16 6.49
N ALA A 144 -37.70 -23.83 5.89
CA ALA A 144 -36.90 -22.71 6.34
C ALA A 144 -37.62 -21.36 6.19
N GLU A 145 -38.52 -21.23 5.22
CA GLU A 145 -39.37 -20.05 5.06
C GLU A 145 -40.23 -19.79 6.30
N THR A 146 -40.89 -20.81 6.84
CA THR A 146 -41.76 -20.66 8.03
C THR A 146 -41.02 -20.25 9.30
N LEU A 147 -39.68 -20.31 9.31
CA LEU A 147 -38.89 -19.84 10.45
C LEU A 147 -38.76 -18.32 10.50
N SER A 148 -38.93 -17.59 9.39
CA SER A 148 -38.91 -16.12 9.41
C SER A 148 -40.04 -15.59 10.30
N ASP A 149 -41.25 -16.12 10.12
CA ASP A 149 -42.43 -15.82 10.94
C ASP A 149 -42.19 -16.17 12.41
N LEU A 150 -41.53 -17.31 12.68
CA LEU A 150 -41.18 -17.71 14.04
C LEU A 150 -40.19 -16.72 14.69
N PHE A 151 -39.18 -16.25 13.95
CA PHE A 151 -38.24 -15.25 14.47
C PHE A 151 -38.89 -13.91 14.73
N PHE A 152 -39.80 -13.48 13.85
CA PHE A 152 -40.58 -12.27 14.05
C PHE A 152 -41.49 -12.38 15.27
N MET A 153 -42.31 -13.43 15.36
CA MET A 153 -43.29 -13.59 16.44
C MET A 153 -42.66 -13.90 17.81
N LYS A 154 -41.67 -14.79 17.86
CA LYS A 154 -41.08 -15.25 19.13
C LYS A 154 -39.96 -14.34 19.64
N HIS A 155 -39.15 -13.78 18.74
CA HIS A 155 -37.93 -13.05 19.09
C HIS A 155 -37.97 -11.57 18.70
N GLY A 156 -39.03 -11.11 18.02
CA GLY A 156 -39.18 -9.71 17.58
C GLY A 156 -38.10 -9.31 16.57
N LEU A 157 -37.59 -10.26 15.79
CA LEU A 157 -36.54 -10.01 14.80
C LEU A 157 -37.17 -9.62 13.46
N GLU A 158 -37.14 -8.32 13.16
CA GLU A 158 -37.66 -7.78 11.91
C GLU A 158 -36.68 -8.02 10.74
N HIS A 159 -37.20 -8.43 9.58
CA HIS A 159 -36.43 -8.66 8.34
C HIS A 159 -35.42 -9.82 8.38
N TYR A 160 -35.60 -10.76 9.31
CA TYR A 160 -34.83 -12.01 9.39
C TYR A 160 -35.44 -13.05 8.44
N ASP A 161 -35.45 -12.69 7.16
CA ASP A 161 -36.06 -13.49 6.11
C ASP A 161 -35.04 -14.46 5.51
N VAL A 162 -35.43 -15.72 5.38
CA VAL A 162 -34.62 -16.70 4.65
C VAL A 162 -34.78 -16.42 3.15
N PRO A 163 -33.69 -16.26 2.39
CA PRO A 163 -33.76 -16.06 0.96
C PRO A 163 -34.46 -17.23 0.25
N ALA A 164 -35.20 -16.95 -0.81
CA ALA A 164 -35.97 -17.94 -1.57
C ALA A 164 -35.11 -19.12 -2.06
N GLU A 165 -33.82 -18.90 -2.28
CA GLU A 165 -32.83 -19.91 -2.63
C GLU A 165 -32.74 -21.06 -1.59
N PHE A 166 -33.16 -20.80 -0.35
CA PHE A 166 -33.10 -21.74 0.76
C PHE A 166 -34.46 -22.02 1.43
N ALA A 167 -35.56 -21.46 0.93
CA ALA A 167 -36.90 -21.53 1.53
C ALA A 167 -37.41 -22.97 1.68
N ASP A 168 -37.23 -23.79 0.64
CA ASP A 168 -37.76 -25.16 0.55
C ASP A 168 -36.98 -26.18 1.40
N PHE A 169 -35.84 -25.80 2.00
CA PHE A 169 -35.04 -26.75 2.76
C PHE A 169 -35.67 -27.06 4.12
N ARG A 170 -35.71 -28.36 4.43
CA ARG A 170 -36.19 -28.83 5.73
C ARG A 170 -35.19 -28.52 6.84
N THR A 171 -35.69 -28.02 7.97
CA THR A 171 -34.88 -27.66 9.13
C THR A 171 -34.81 -28.80 10.14
N ILE A 172 -33.70 -28.88 10.87
CA ILE A 172 -33.51 -29.74 12.05
C ILE A 172 -33.87 -28.97 13.32
N GLY A 173 -33.50 -27.69 13.36
CA GLY A 173 -33.77 -26.81 14.49
C GLY A 173 -33.23 -25.41 14.26
N CYS A 174 -33.59 -24.53 15.17
CA CYS A 174 -33.16 -23.13 15.18
C CYS A 174 -32.71 -22.72 16.57
N ARG A 175 -31.87 -21.69 16.66
CA ARG A 175 -31.62 -20.98 17.92
C ARG A 175 -31.40 -19.51 17.63
N VAL A 176 -31.75 -18.67 18.60
CA VAL A 176 -31.38 -17.25 18.59
C VAL A 176 -30.45 -17.04 19.77
N PHE A 177 -29.28 -16.47 19.53
CA PHE A 177 -28.30 -16.14 20.56
C PHE A 177 -27.80 -14.71 20.37
N GLU A 178 -27.22 -14.14 21.42
CA GLU A 178 -26.59 -12.83 21.36
C GLU A 178 -25.08 -12.98 21.20
N ASP A 179 -24.49 -12.22 20.29
CA ASP A 179 -23.03 -12.10 20.14
C ASP A 179 -22.41 -11.33 21.32
N GLU A 180 -21.08 -11.33 21.39
CA GLU A 180 -20.31 -10.49 22.32
C GLU A 180 -20.66 -8.99 22.22
N GLU A 181 -21.12 -8.56 21.04
CA GLU A 181 -21.57 -7.20 20.77
C GLU A 181 -23.08 -6.98 21.03
N SER A 182 -23.73 -7.90 21.77
CA SER A 182 -25.19 -7.90 22.04
C SER A 182 -26.05 -7.87 20.78
N ARG A 183 -25.51 -8.35 19.66
CA ARG A 183 -26.24 -8.49 18.40
C ARG A 183 -26.98 -9.81 18.41
N ARG A 184 -28.30 -9.78 18.19
CA ARG A 184 -29.10 -11.01 18.06
C ARG A 184 -28.78 -11.69 16.75
N ILE A 185 -28.42 -12.97 16.81
CA ILE A 185 -28.10 -13.81 15.67
C ILE A 185 -29.08 -14.97 15.69
N ALA A 186 -29.79 -15.17 14.57
CA ALA A 186 -30.57 -16.37 14.36
C ALA A 186 -29.71 -17.39 13.61
N GLN A 187 -29.69 -18.62 14.11
CA GLN A 187 -29.03 -19.74 13.46
C GLN A 187 -30.06 -20.83 13.19
N ILE A 188 -30.05 -21.31 11.94
CA ILE A 188 -30.93 -22.36 11.46
C ILE A 188 -30.05 -23.51 11.00
N TRP A 189 -30.40 -24.73 11.38
CA TRP A 189 -29.73 -25.90 10.86
C TRP A 189 -30.60 -26.63 9.85
N LEU A 190 -30.10 -26.80 8.63
CA LEU A 190 -30.79 -27.53 7.58
C LEU A 190 -30.49 -29.03 7.68
N ALA A 191 -31.50 -29.84 7.38
CA ALA A 191 -31.38 -31.29 7.26
C ALA A 191 -30.48 -31.68 6.08
N GLU A 192 -30.43 -30.84 5.05
CA GLU A 192 -29.65 -31.10 3.85
C GLU A 192 -28.17 -30.73 4.04
N LYS A 193 -27.30 -31.74 3.83
CA LYS A 193 -25.82 -31.65 3.88
C LYS A 193 -25.24 -30.97 5.14
N ARG A 194 -25.96 -30.95 6.26
CA ARG A 194 -25.55 -30.27 7.52
C ARG A 194 -25.24 -28.78 7.34
N MET A 195 -25.87 -28.13 6.35
CA MET A 195 -25.70 -26.70 6.07
C MET A 195 -26.33 -25.86 7.19
N GLN A 196 -25.63 -24.82 7.63
CA GLN A 196 -26.10 -23.89 8.65
C GLN A 196 -26.40 -22.54 8.00
N LEU A 197 -27.54 -21.95 8.33
CA LEU A 197 -27.87 -20.59 7.96
C LEU A 197 -27.72 -19.69 9.17
N PHE A 198 -27.19 -18.50 8.95
CA PHE A 198 -27.07 -17.47 9.96
C PHE A 198 -27.70 -16.19 9.45
N LEU A 199 -28.50 -15.55 10.29
CA LEU A 199 -29.04 -14.22 10.07
C LEU A 199 -28.55 -13.33 11.19
N PHE A 200 -27.94 -12.20 10.82
CA PHE A 200 -27.33 -11.27 11.78
C PHE A 200 -27.46 -9.84 11.26
N PRO A 201 -27.48 -8.82 12.13
CA PRO A 201 -27.68 -7.45 11.69
C PRO A 201 -26.47 -6.97 10.87
N ALA A 202 -26.74 -6.28 9.77
CA ALA A 202 -25.70 -5.70 8.93
C ALA A 202 -24.91 -4.63 9.69
N GLU A 203 -23.64 -4.49 9.33
CA GLU A 203 -22.76 -3.51 9.97
C GLU A 203 -23.23 -2.08 9.66
N ARG A 204 -23.26 -1.23 10.69
CA ARG A 204 -23.70 0.17 10.55
C ARG A 204 -22.51 1.10 10.73
N ASN A 205 -22.47 2.16 9.93
CA ASN A 205 -21.45 3.17 10.06
C ASN A 205 -21.61 3.90 11.41
N PRO A 206 -20.59 3.92 12.29
CA PRO A 206 -20.70 4.50 13.62
C PRO A 206 -20.95 6.02 13.61
N LYS A 207 -20.63 6.71 12.51
CA LYS A 207 -20.80 8.16 12.37
C LYS A 207 -22.18 8.56 11.85
N THR A 208 -22.76 7.76 10.96
CA THR A 208 -24.01 8.11 10.27
C THR A 208 -25.18 7.20 10.64
N GLY A 209 -24.93 6.09 11.33
CA GLY A 209 -25.94 5.07 11.64
C GLY A 209 -26.45 4.31 10.42
N ALA A 210 -25.97 4.64 9.22
CA ALA A 210 -26.40 4.06 7.96
C ALA A 210 -25.87 2.62 7.84
N VAL A 211 -26.71 1.73 7.30
CA VAL A 211 -26.33 0.35 7.00
C VAL A 211 -25.28 0.34 5.88
N LEU A 212 -24.19 -0.38 6.10
CA LEU A 212 -23.16 -0.64 5.09
C LEU A 212 -23.65 -1.75 4.17
N ARG A 213 -24.28 -1.35 3.06
CA ARG A 213 -24.79 -2.27 2.06
C ARG A 213 -23.66 -2.78 1.17
N PHE A 214 -23.76 -4.04 0.75
CA PHE A 214 -22.91 -4.59 -0.30
C PHE A 214 -23.77 -5.37 -1.30
N PRO A 215 -23.54 -5.20 -2.61
CA PRO A 215 -24.32 -5.89 -3.62
C PRO A 215 -23.86 -7.33 -3.80
N GLY A 216 -24.83 -8.25 -3.90
CA GLY A 216 -24.63 -9.64 -4.28
C GLY A 216 -24.03 -10.53 -3.18
N TRP A 217 -23.67 -11.75 -3.59
CA TRP A 217 -23.09 -12.76 -2.71
C TRP A 217 -21.58 -12.55 -2.54
N ARG A 218 -21.11 -12.64 -1.30
CA ARG A 218 -19.69 -12.59 -0.93
C ARG A 218 -19.28 -13.86 -0.22
N TYR A 219 -18.19 -14.46 -0.65
CA TYR A 219 -17.70 -15.70 -0.07
C TYR A 219 -16.69 -15.43 1.05
N VAL A 220 -16.74 -16.26 2.09
CA VAL A 220 -15.83 -16.24 3.23
C VAL A 220 -15.38 -17.67 3.48
N HIS A 221 -14.10 -17.85 3.76
CA HIS A 221 -13.56 -19.14 4.16
C HIS A 221 -12.91 -19.05 5.53
N GLN A 222 -13.19 -20.03 6.38
CA GLN A 222 -12.51 -20.18 7.67
C GLN A 222 -12.55 -21.63 8.14
N GLU A 223 -11.38 -22.16 8.57
CA GLU A 223 -11.26 -23.46 9.23
C GLU A 223 -11.94 -24.63 8.48
N GLY A 224 -11.88 -24.64 7.15
CA GLY A 224 -12.50 -25.69 6.32
C GLY A 224 -14.02 -25.54 6.13
N TRP A 225 -14.59 -24.40 6.52
CA TRP A 225 -15.95 -24.00 6.22
C TRP A 225 -15.98 -22.88 5.18
N ALA A 226 -16.92 -22.99 4.25
CA ALA A 226 -17.22 -21.95 3.29
C ALA A 226 -18.56 -21.31 3.68
N GLY A 227 -18.57 -19.98 3.76
CA GLY A 227 -19.74 -19.14 3.97
C GLY A 227 -20.00 -18.28 2.74
N ALA A 228 -21.26 -18.05 2.42
CA ALA A 228 -21.67 -17.06 1.43
C ALA A 228 -22.64 -16.10 2.09
N VAL A 229 -22.33 -14.81 2.04
CA VAL A 229 -23.05 -13.74 2.72
C VAL A 229 -23.69 -12.83 1.69
N THR A 230 -24.93 -12.42 1.95
CA THR A 230 -25.64 -11.37 1.21
C THR A 230 -26.30 -10.42 2.21
N GLU A 231 -26.42 -9.15 1.86
CA GLU A 231 -27.19 -8.18 2.65
C GLU A 231 -28.54 -7.90 1.98
N ARG A 232 -29.62 -7.93 2.75
CA ARG A 232 -30.96 -7.50 2.33
C ARG A 232 -31.61 -6.75 3.50
N ASN A 233 -32.12 -5.55 3.23
CA ASN A 233 -32.88 -4.74 4.19
C ASN A 233 -32.21 -4.52 5.57
N GLY A 234 -30.88 -4.44 5.63
CA GLY A 234 -30.15 -4.23 6.89
C GLY A 234 -29.89 -5.49 7.71
N VAL A 235 -30.18 -6.67 7.15
CA VAL A 235 -29.83 -7.97 7.72
C VAL A 235 -28.90 -8.70 6.75
N CYS A 236 -27.81 -9.24 7.30
CA CYS A 236 -26.91 -10.11 6.58
C CYS A 236 -27.39 -11.55 6.74
N PHE A 237 -27.58 -12.23 5.61
CA PHE A 237 -27.82 -13.65 5.55
C PHE A 237 -26.52 -14.35 5.15
N MET A 238 -26.15 -15.40 5.88
CA MET A 238 -25.01 -16.24 5.58
C MET A 238 -25.43 -17.71 5.50
N ALA A 239 -25.18 -18.34 4.36
CA ALA A 239 -25.23 -19.80 4.23
C ALA A 239 -23.82 -20.36 4.45
N ALA A 240 -23.68 -21.31 5.37
CA ALA A 240 -22.42 -21.93 5.75
C ALA A 240 -22.45 -23.44 5.54
N LEU A 241 -21.44 -23.96 4.86
CA LEU A 241 -21.26 -25.38 4.55
C LEU A 241 -19.83 -25.80 4.87
N ARG A 242 -19.66 -27.02 5.38
CA ARG A 242 -18.33 -27.61 5.54
C ARG A 242 -17.83 -28.08 4.17
N GLY A 243 -16.75 -27.46 3.66
CA GLY A 243 -16.24 -27.74 2.32
C GLY A 243 -15.74 -26.51 1.59
N ASN A 244 -15.83 -26.54 0.26
CA ASN A 244 -15.30 -25.50 -0.62
C ASN A 244 -16.39 -24.54 -1.12
N GLU A 245 -15.97 -23.35 -1.54
CA GLU A 245 -16.87 -22.33 -2.14
C GLU A 245 -17.65 -22.87 -3.34
N LYS A 246 -17.08 -23.79 -4.13
CA LYS A 246 -17.74 -24.42 -5.28
C LYS A 246 -18.98 -25.22 -4.89
N ASP A 247 -18.93 -25.88 -3.75
CA ASP A 247 -20.06 -26.69 -3.25
C ASP A 247 -21.22 -25.78 -2.87
N LEU A 248 -20.91 -24.63 -2.26
CA LEU A 248 -21.89 -23.62 -1.87
C LEU A 248 -22.41 -22.81 -3.06
N ALA A 249 -21.55 -22.48 -4.02
CA ALA A 249 -21.92 -21.80 -5.25
C ALA A 249 -22.97 -22.57 -6.04
N SER A 250 -22.94 -23.91 -6.03
CA SER A 250 -23.96 -24.74 -6.68
C SER A 250 -25.39 -24.51 -6.16
N TYR A 251 -25.54 -24.07 -4.90
CA TYR A 251 -26.84 -23.75 -4.30
C TYR A 251 -27.31 -22.33 -4.64
N ILE A 252 -26.37 -21.39 -4.74
CA ILE A 252 -26.65 -20.00 -5.06
C ILE A 252 -26.94 -19.82 -6.56
N SER A 253 -26.18 -20.52 -7.41
CA SER A 253 -26.30 -20.44 -8.87
C SER A 253 -27.50 -21.18 -9.44
N LYS A 254 -28.09 -22.13 -8.69
CA LYS A 254 -29.25 -22.92 -9.15
C LYS A 254 -30.49 -22.07 -9.45
N THR A 255 -30.56 -20.84 -8.95
CA THR A 255 -31.78 -20.02 -9.02
C THR A 255 -31.57 -18.70 -9.78
N THR A 256 -30.36 -18.38 -10.24
CA THR A 256 -30.15 -17.22 -11.16
C THR A 256 -30.59 -17.53 -12.60
N ALA A 257 -31.04 -18.75 -12.87
CA ALA A 257 -31.58 -19.21 -14.15
C ALA A 257 -33.08 -19.54 -14.01
N GLN A 258 -33.88 -18.56 -13.58
CA GLN A 258 -35.32 -18.51 -13.82
C GLN A 258 -35.72 -17.06 -14.14
#